data_AF-A0A454CNV9-F1
#
_entry.id   AF-A0A454CNV9-F1
#
_cell.length_a   1.000
_cell.length_b   1.000
_cell.length_c   1.000
_cell.angle_alpha   90.00
_cell.angle_beta   90.00
_cell.angle_gamma   90.00
#
_symmetry.space_group_name_H-M   'P 1'
#
loop_
_entity.id
_entity.type
_entity.pdbx_description
1 polymer ?
#
loop_
_entity_poly.entity_id
_entity_poly.type
_entity_poly.pdbx_seq_one_letter_code
_entity_poly.pdbx_strand_id
1 'polypeptide(L)' 'MVTCSQYDFIEIACMFKLPVEITLKNGEKHQGSAFDTGYDMERQECLFLDIEGERISFPTEQLVAMKALKDNPHFSKV' A
#
# COMPACT_ATOMS: atom_id res chain seq x y z
N MET A 1 15.24 3.95 6.11
CA MET A 1 15.12 5.15 5.25
C MET A 1 14.50 4.69 3.94
N VAL A 2 13.17 4.70 3.89
CA VAL A 2 12.41 4.48 2.66
C VAL A 2 12.66 5.72 1.80
N THR A 3 13.36 5.55 0.68
CA THR A 3 13.69 6.64 -0.25
C THR A 3 12.40 7.30 -0.72
N CYS A 4 12.37 8.64 -0.72
CA CYS A 4 11.23 9.52 -1.05
C CYS A 4 10.32 9.00 -2.19
N SER A 5 10.88 8.34 -3.19
CA SER A 5 10.17 7.75 -4.33
C SER A 5 9.16 6.66 -3.99
N GLN A 6 9.32 5.93 -2.87
CA GLN A 6 8.38 4.86 -2.48
C GLN A 6 7.09 5.41 -1.87
N TYR A 7 7.19 6.54 -1.15
CA TYR A 7 6.01 7.22 -0.61
C TYR A 7 5.12 7.77 -1.72
N ASP A 8 5.73 8.32 -2.79
CA ASP A 8 4.99 8.79 -3.96
C ASP A 8 4.09 7.68 -4.55
N PHE A 9 4.55 6.43 -4.62
CA PHE A 9 3.73 5.34 -5.19
C PHE A 9 2.56 4.94 -4.29
N ILE A 10 2.74 4.97 -2.97
CA ILE A 10 1.66 4.68 -2.02
C ILE A 10 0.61 5.78 -2.10
N GLU A 11 1.02 7.05 -2.12
CA GLU A 11 0.11 8.18 -2.28
C GLU A 11 -0.63 8.13 -3.62
N ILE A 12 0.06 7.83 -4.73
CA ILE A 12 -0.57 7.62 -6.04
C ILE A 12 -1.58 6.47 -5.99
N ALA A 13 -1.22 5.33 -5.37
CA ALA A 13 -2.11 4.19 -5.23
C ALA A 13 -3.40 4.59 -4.50
N CYS A 14 -3.29 5.30 -3.38
CA CYS A 14 -4.42 5.79 -2.59
C CYS A 14 -5.24 6.84 -3.35
N MET A 15 -4.60 7.82 -3.99
CA MET A 15 -5.27 8.88 -4.77
C MET A 15 -6.16 8.31 -5.88
N PHE A 16 -5.67 7.30 -6.59
CA PHE A 16 -6.39 6.68 -7.70
C PHE A 16 -7.19 5.43 -7.29
N LYS A 17 -7.17 5.09 -6.00
CA LYS A 17 -7.76 3.86 -5.45
C LYS A 17 -7.40 2.62 -6.26
N LEU A 18 -6.12 2.51 -6.60
CA LEU A 18 -5.63 1.44 -7.45
C LEU A 18 -5.71 0.10 -6.72
N PRO A 19 -6.14 -0.97 -7.42
CA PRO A 19 -5.99 -2.32 -6.88
C PRO A 19 -4.50 -2.66 -6.85
N VAL A 20 -4.00 -3.00 -5.67
CA VAL A 20 -2.59 -3.31 -5.42
C VAL A 20 -2.46 -4.64 -4.69
N GLU A 21 -1.35 -5.33 -4.97
CA GLU A 21 -0.83 -6.42 -4.16
C GLU A 21 0.33 -5.90 -3.33
N ILE A 22 0.24 -6.05 -2.03
CA ILE A 22 1.34 -5.79 -1.11
C ILE A 22 2.00 -7.09 -0.69
N THR A 23 3.30 -7.05 -0.47
CA THR A 23 4.06 -8.12 0.20
C THR A 23 4.64 -7.59 1.49
N LEU A 24 4.46 -8.31 2.58
CA LEU A 24 4.98 -7.98 3.91
C LEU A 24 6.33 -8.67 4.17
N LYS A 25 7.07 -8.17 5.16
CA LYS A 25 8.37 -8.73 5.60
C LYS A 25 8.30 -10.20 6.01
N ASN A 26 7.15 -10.65 6.51
CA ASN A 26 6.90 -12.04 6.88
C ASN A 26 6.62 -12.96 5.67
N GLY A 27 6.57 -12.40 4.44
CA GLY A 27 6.28 -13.12 3.22
C GLY A 27 4.78 -13.20 2.86
N GLU A 28 3.90 -12.69 3.74
CA GLU A 28 2.47 -12.63 3.46
C GLU A 28 2.17 -11.64 2.33
N LYS A 29 1.14 -11.96 1.55
CA LYS A 29 0.68 -11.13 0.45
C LYS A 29 -0.79 -10.82 0.63
N HIS A 30 -1.14 -9.55 0.47
CA HIS A 30 -2.51 -9.09 0.54
C HIS A 30 -2.84 -8.32 -0.72
N GLN A 31 -4.07 -8.51 -1.21
CA GLN A 31 -4.58 -7.84 -2.39
C GLN A 31 -5.81 -7.02 -1.99
N GLY A 32 -5.86 -5.77 -2.42
CA GLY A 32 -6.95 -4.87 -2.10
C GLY A 32 -6.84 -3.57 -2.88
N SER A 33 -7.84 -2.71 -2.74
CA SER A 33 -7.79 -1.37 -3.32
C SER A 33 -7.14 -0.43 -2.31
N ALA A 34 -6.06 0.26 -2.71
CA ALA A 34 -5.43 1.27 -1.87
C ALA A 34 -6.46 2.35 -1.53
N PHE A 35 -6.79 2.51 -0.25
CA PHE A 35 -7.86 3.40 0.18
C PHE A 35 -7.29 4.73 0.67
N ASP A 36 -6.36 4.67 1.63
CA ASP A 36 -5.76 5.85 2.26
C ASP A 36 -4.46 5.46 2.99
N THR A 37 -3.70 6.43 3.44
CA THR A 37 -2.58 6.26 4.38
C THR A 37 -2.84 7.08 5.64
N GLY A 38 -2.44 6.56 6.79
CA GLY A 38 -2.57 7.29 8.03
C GLY A 38 -1.77 6.66 9.15
N TYR A 39 -1.93 7.18 10.36
CA TYR A 39 -1.18 6.72 11.52
C TYR A 39 -2.06 5.82 12.39
N ASP A 40 -1.49 4.73 12.89
CA ASP A 40 -2.14 3.90 13.91
C ASP A 40 -2.05 4.53 15.31
N MET A 41 -2.54 3.82 16.33
CA MET A 41 -2.48 4.27 17.73
C MET A 41 -1.05 4.42 18.27
N GLU A 42 -0.08 3.71 17.67
CA GLU A 42 1.34 3.77 18.02
C GLU A 42 2.09 4.84 17.21
N ARG A 43 1.36 5.64 16.39
CA ARG A 43 1.91 6.63 15.46
C ARG A 43 2.83 6.03 14.40
N GLN A 44 2.56 4.80 13.98
CA GLN A 44 3.20 4.16 12.84
C GLN A 44 2.40 4.46 11.57
N GLU A 45 3.10 4.78 10.49
CA GLU A 45 2.46 4.96 9.17
C GLU A 45 1.93 3.64 8.64
N CYS A 46 0.65 3.62 8.30
CA CYS A 46 -0.09 2.46 7.81
C CYS A 46 -0.77 2.77 6.47
N LEU A 47 -0.74 1.80 5.57
CA LEU A 47 -1.52 1.77 4.35
C LEU A 47 -2.85 1.07 4.63
N PHE A 48 -3.97 1.75 4.37
CA PHE A 48 -5.30 1.17 4.43
C PHE A 48 -5.67 0.59 3.07
N LEU A 49 -5.92 -0.72 3.03
CA LEU A 49 -6.49 -1.40 1.88
C LEU A 49 -7.97 -1.68 2.12
N ASP A 50 -8.80 -1.44 1.10
CA ASP A 50 -10.15 -1.94 1.04
C ASP A 50 -10.13 -3.34 0.41
N ILE A 51 -10.46 -4.34 1.23
CA ILE A 51 -10.56 -5.74 0.85
C ILE A 51 -12.01 -6.14 1.01
N GLU A 52 -12.74 -6.26 -0.11
CA GLU A 52 -14.16 -6.64 -0.13
C GLU A 52 -15.06 -5.73 0.73
N GLY A 53 -14.73 -4.44 0.86
CA GLY A 53 -15.45 -3.47 1.67
C GLY A 53 -15.01 -3.39 3.14
N GLU A 54 -14.05 -4.22 3.55
CA GLU A 54 -13.38 -4.10 4.85
C GLU A 54 -12.08 -3.31 4.71
N ARG A 55 -11.87 -2.32 5.60
CA ARG A 55 -10.64 -1.53 5.62
C ARG A 55 -9.62 -2.13 6.57
N ILE A 56 -8.54 -2.66 6.01
CA ILE A 56 -7.47 -3.30 6.76
C ILE A 56 -6.22 -2.43 6.67
N SER A 57 -5.63 -2.13 7.82
CA SER A 57 -4.41 -1.32 7.93
C SER A 57 -3.17 -2.20 7.96
N PHE A 58 -2.19 -1.88 7.12
CA PHE A 58 -0.90 -2.55 7.07
C PHE A 58 0.22 -1.55 7.35
N PRO A 59 1.08 -1.78 8.36
CA PRO A 59 2.20 -0.90 8.64
C PRO A 59 3.14 -0.79 7.44
N THR A 60 3.40 0.43 6.98
CA THR A 60 4.27 0.69 5.82
C THR A 60 5.69 0.21 6.06
N GLU A 61 6.17 0.24 7.31
CA GLU A 61 7.45 -0.36 7.68
C GLU A 61 7.53 -1.87 7.47
N GLN A 62 6.39 -2.56 7.43
CA GLN A 62 6.33 -3.99 7.13
C GLN A 62 6.19 -4.29 5.64
N LEU A 63 5.84 -3.30 4.80
CA LEU A 63 5.78 -3.46 3.36
C LEU A 63 7.20 -3.65 2.80
N VAL A 64 7.39 -4.69 2.00
CA VAL A 64 8.64 -4.95 1.26
C VAL A 64 8.48 -4.79 -0.25
N ALA A 65 7.26 -4.90 -0.75
CA ALA A 65 6.96 -4.67 -2.16
C ALA A 65 5.49 -4.27 -2.32
N MET A 66 5.22 -3.45 -3.32
CA MET A 66 3.86 -3.12 -3.76
C MET A 66 3.77 -3.24 -5.28
N LYS A 67 2.72 -3.90 -5.77
CA LYS A 67 2.49 -4.13 -7.18
C LYS A 67 1.11 -3.65 -7.57
N ALA A 68 0.99 -2.85 -8.62
CA ALA A 68 -0.31 -2.52 -9.16
C ALA A 68 -0.89 -3.75 -9.90
N LEU A 69 -2.13 -4.12 -9.58
CA LEU A 69 -2.85 -5.20 -10.23
C LEU A 69 -3.55 -4.73 -11.51
N LYS A 70 -3.66 -3.42 -11.71
CA LYS A 70 -4.19 -2.80 -12.92
C LYS A 70 -3.09 -2.02 -13.63
N ASP A 71 -3.01 -2.20 -14.95
CA ASP A 71 -2.16 -1.37 -15.80
C ASP A 71 -2.46 0.10 -15.56
N ASN A 72 -1.42 0.82 -15.18
CA ASN A 72 -1.47 2.24 -14.91
C ASN A 72 -0.13 2.86 -15.36
N PRO A 73 -0.13 4.12 -15.81
CA PRO A 73 1.07 4.77 -16.32
C PRO A 73 2.06 5.17 -15.20
N HIS A 74 1.72 4.94 -13.92
CA HIS A 74 2.49 5.45 -12.78
C HIS A 74 3.50 4.43 -12.27
N PHE A 75 3.09 3.17 -12.06
CA PHE A 75 3.98 2.10 -11.60
C PHE A 75 3.40 0.70 -11.86
N SER A 76 4.27 -0.26 -12.14
CA SER A 76 3.87 -1.68 -12.25
C SER A 76 4.25 -2.49 -11.02
N LYS A 77 5.49 -2.36 -10.53
CA LYS A 77 6.00 -3.04 -9.32
C LYS A 77 7.12 -2.20 -8.70
N VAL A 78 7.05 -2.02 -7.40
CA VAL A 78 8.03 -1.29 -6.58
C VAL A 78 8.45 -2.09 -5.36
#